data_AF-A0A2E7CV56-F1
#
_entry.id   AF-A0A2E7CV56-F1
#
_cell.length_a   1.000
_cell.length_b   1.000
_cell.length_c   1.000
_cell.angle_alpha   90.00
_cell.angle_beta   90.00
_cell.angle_gamma   90.00
#
_symmetry.space_group_name_H-M   'P 1'
#
loop_
_entity.id
_entity.type
_entity.pdbx_description
1 polymer ?
#
loop_
_entity_poly.entity_id
_entity_poly.type
_entity_poly.pdbx_seq_one_letter_code
_entity_poly.pdbx_strand_id
1 'polypeptide(L)'
;MFRRKGFIILGFIFGGFLCSLAFLLLGNAEFKKQPNFGTINAPFSIVDFKGDTISSCDWNDKIVLYNFISLDCPDNVEKCPIRLEWFKIKIYNELISNKGFDDVIVVSSFIDNVPDINKKIQQFRNHNKIQSDKWIMTSTKYNPFFDNDFQKGNPWNKEDSLYGFNKEAYLMTLLVDKNQNIRGKYLTYNFGEVRRITKEISLIIKEEQQNKSKTEKLPVLGQKEFIPNLDEDTIFHTVPYWEFQNQSGLTISSESVDDKIHVVDFFFTNCPTICPKKTVNIKKIQETIQKKCIPNVEFLSFSVDPESDSIEKLRYYAMDYEVNTLNWNFLTGDKDDIYELGVKGYLLPCQEDPSAEGGFLHSEKIILVDKKSRLRAQYDGTNYEDLKRIVSDIQLLQEE
;
A
#
# COMPACT_ATOMS: atom_id res chain seq x y z
N MET A 1 55.00 45.95 -1.27
CA MET A 1 53.71 46.10 -0.53
C MET A 1 52.53 45.30 -1.14
N PHE A 2 52.62 44.74 -2.36
CA PHE A 2 51.48 44.09 -3.04
C PHE A 2 51.22 42.61 -2.71
N ARG A 3 52.20 41.83 -2.22
CA ARG A 3 52.04 40.38 -1.94
C ARG A 3 51.16 40.05 -0.72
N ARG A 4 51.04 40.95 0.26
CA ARG A 4 50.21 40.70 1.46
C ARG A 4 48.70 40.89 1.22
N LYS A 5 48.30 41.72 0.25
CA LYS A 5 46.88 41.96 -0.05
C LYS A 5 46.20 40.75 -0.73
N GLY A 6 46.92 40.03 -1.59
CA GLY A 6 46.40 38.83 -2.26
C GLY A 6 46.15 37.66 -1.30
N PHE A 7 47.02 37.45 -0.31
CA PHE A 7 46.85 36.42 0.72
C PHE A 7 45.66 36.69 1.64
N ILE A 8 45.40 37.96 1.96
CA ILE A 8 44.24 38.35 2.78
C ILE A 8 42.94 38.10 2.01
N ILE A 9 42.89 38.42 0.71
CA ILE A 9 41.72 38.18 -0.14
C ILE A 9 41.46 36.67 -0.30
N LEU A 10 42.50 35.85 -0.52
CA LEU A 10 42.34 34.40 -0.58
C LEU A 10 41.86 33.81 0.76
N GLY A 11 42.37 34.33 1.88
CA GLY A 11 41.94 33.95 3.22
C GLY A 11 40.48 34.28 3.50
N PHE A 12 39.95 35.41 2.99
CA PHE A 12 38.53 35.73 3.09
C PHE A 12 37.65 34.83 2.21
N ILE A 13 38.10 34.48 1.00
CA ILE A 13 37.36 33.60 0.09
C ILE A 13 37.31 32.16 0.63
N PHE A 14 38.47 31.61 1.02
CA PHE A 14 38.54 30.25 1.57
C PHE A 14 37.98 30.18 3.00
N GLY A 15 38.20 31.21 3.82
CA GLY A 15 37.66 31.29 5.17
C GLY A 15 36.13 31.38 5.16
N GLY A 16 35.53 32.16 4.25
CA GLY A 16 34.08 32.20 4.05
C GLY A 16 33.51 30.87 3.58
N PHE A 17 34.21 30.18 2.68
CA PHE A 17 33.82 28.84 2.21
C PHE A 17 33.90 27.79 3.32
N LEU A 18 34.98 27.78 4.10
CA LEU A 18 35.15 26.89 5.26
C LEU A 18 34.12 27.17 6.36
N CYS A 19 33.80 28.45 6.63
CA CYS A 19 32.76 28.81 7.59
C CYS A 19 31.38 28.37 7.12
N SER A 20 31.06 28.53 5.83
CA SER A 20 29.80 28.08 5.25
C SER A 20 29.68 26.55 5.26
N LEU A 21 30.77 25.84 4.97
CA LEU A 21 30.83 24.38 5.04
C LEU A 21 30.67 23.88 6.49
N ALA A 22 31.30 24.54 7.47
CA ALA A 22 31.11 24.26 8.88
C ALA A 22 29.67 24.51 9.34
N PHE A 23 29.02 25.58 8.86
CA PHE A 23 27.62 25.86 9.14
C PHE A 23 26.67 24.81 8.54
N LEU A 24 26.99 24.29 7.35
CA LEU A 24 26.26 23.19 6.72
C LEU A 24 26.45 21.85 7.44
N LEU A 25 27.63 21.62 8.06
CA LEU A 25 27.93 20.42 8.82
C LEU A 25 27.39 20.47 10.26
N LEU A 26 27.22 21.67 10.84
CA LEU A 26 26.70 21.90 12.19
C LEU A 26 25.18 22.08 12.23
N GLY A 27 24.55 22.39 11.10
CA GLY A 27 23.10 22.44 10.98
C GLY A 27 22.51 21.04 10.98
N ASN A 28 21.71 20.70 11.98
CA ASN A 28 20.84 19.52 11.89
C ASN A 28 19.87 19.75 10.72
N ALA A 29 20.01 18.97 9.66
CA ALA A 29 19.10 19.02 8.53
C ALA A 29 17.69 18.66 9.00
N GLU A 30 16.84 19.67 9.18
CA GLU A 30 15.46 19.46 9.58
C GLU A 30 14.70 18.82 8.41
N PHE A 31 14.21 17.60 8.63
CA PHE A 31 13.45 16.88 7.63
C PHE A 31 12.06 17.52 7.48
N LYS A 32 11.80 18.11 6.30
CA LYS A 32 10.46 18.62 5.96
C LYS A 32 9.67 17.51 5.26
N LYS A 33 8.59 17.05 5.91
CA LYS A 33 7.63 16.09 5.33
C LYS A 33 7.17 16.57 3.96
N GLN A 34 7.24 15.71 2.94
CA GLN A 34 6.79 16.12 1.60
C GLN A 34 5.27 16.29 1.59
N PRO A 35 4.73 17.25 0.81
CA PRO A 35 3.29 17.48 0.74
C PRO A 35 2.53 16.23 0.31
N ASN A 36 1.30 16.10 0.80
CA ASN A 36 0.28 15.19 0.26
C ASN A 36 -0.80 16.06 -0.39
N PHE A 37 -1.18 15.72 -1.63
CA PHE A 37 -2.16 16.41 -2.44
C PHE A 37 -3.48 15.64 -2.61
N GLY A 38 -3.50 14.37 -2.22
CA GLY A 38 -4.63 13.46 -2.38
C GLY A 38 -4.16 12.01 -2.44
N THR A 39 -5.09 11.09 -2.65
CA THR A 39 -4.81 9.66 -2.82
C THR A 39 -5.26 9.21 -4.20
N ILE A 40 -4.57 8.22 -4.76
CA ILE A 40 -5.07 7.54 -5.95
C ILE A 40 -6.22 6.60 -5.56
N ASN A 41 -7.28 6.61 -6.37
CA ASN A 41 -8.41 5.68 -6.32
C ASN A 41 -7.96 4.30 -6.86
N ALA A 42 -7.31 3.52 -6.00
CA ALA A 42 -6.86 2.14 -6.28
C ALA A 42 -7.78 1.09 -5.60
N PRO A 43 -7.79 -0.17 -6.09
CA PRO A 43 -7.15 -0.64 -7.33
C PRO A 43 -7.91 -0.23 -8.60
N PHE A 44 -7.20 -0.21 -9.71
CA PHE A 44 -7.76 -0.05 -11.06
C PHE A 44 -7.02 -0.95 -12.04
N SER A 45 -7.64 -1.26 -13.17
CA SER A 45 -7.04 -2.08 -14.21
C SER A 45 -6.74 -1.26 -15.46
N ILE A 46 -5.59 -1.53 -16.08
CA ILE A 46 -5.18 -0.92 -17.36
C ILE A 46 -4.73 -2.01 -18.31
N VAL A 47 -4.84 -1.75 -19.62
CA VAL A 47 -4.33 -2.66 -20.66
C VAL A 47 -2.96 -2.17 -21.07
N ASP A 48 -1.97 -3.07 -21.06
CA ASP A 48 -0.61 -2.78 -21.49
C ASP A 48 -0.49 -2.75 -23.04
N PHE A 49 0.69 -2.47 -23.57
CA PHE A 49 0.92 -2.44 -25.02
C PHE A 49 0.93 -3.83 -25.69
N LYS A 50 1.00 -4.92 -24.91
CA LYS A 50 0.89 -6.30 -25.39
C LYS A 50 -0.56 -6.75 -25.47
N GLY A 51 -1.47 -6.04 -24.83
CA GLY A 51 -2.88 -6.39 -24.72
C GLY A 51 -3.23 -7.12 -23.43
N ASP A 52 -2.29 -7.19 -22.48
CA ASP A 52 -2.49 -7.82 -21.18
C ASP A 52 -3.18 -6.83 -20.23
N THR A 53 -4.21 -7.30 -19.53
CA THR A 53 -4.85 -6.53 -18.45
C THR A 53 -4.00 -6.65 -17.18
N ILE A 54 -3.48 -5.54 -16.69
CA ILE A 54 -2.66 -5.46 -15.48
C ILE A 54 -3.39 -4.66 -14.39
N SER A 55 -3.20 -5.04 -13.14
CA SER A 55 -3.84 -4.41 -11.98
C SER A 55 -2.87 -3.44 -11.33
N SER A 56 -3.35 -2.29 -10.84
CA SER A 56 -2.47 -1.38 -10.09
C SER A 56 -1.89 -1.99 -8.83
N CYS A 57 -2.50 -3.04 -8.30
CA CYS A 57 -1.91 -3.81 -7.21
C CYS A 57 -0.51 -4.38 -7.54
N ASP A 58 -0.19 -4.62 -8.81
CA ASP A 58 1.10 -5.19 -9.23
C ASP A 58 2.28 -4.24 -8.98
N TRP A 59 2.01 -2.94 -8.72
CA TRP A 59 3.04 -1.93 -8.48
C TRP A 59 2.71 -0.94 -7.36
N ASN A 60 1.65 -1.18 -6.58
CA ASN A 60 1.23 -0.25 -5.54
C ASN A 60 2.19 -0.15 -4.35
N ASP A 61 3.10 -1.12 -4.19
CA ASP A 61 4.20 -1.11 -3.22
C ASP A 61 5.42 -0.28 -3.69
N LYS A 62 5.33 0.34 -4.87
CA LYS A 62 6.41 1.13 -5.51
C LYS A 62 6.12 2.63 -5.46
N ILE A 63 7.16 3.42 -5.64
CA ILE A 63 7.03 4.85 -5.97
C ILE A 63 6.73 4.95 -7.46
N VAL A 64 5.59 5.53 -7.82
CA VAL A 64 5.09 5.50 -9.20
C VAL A 64 5.10 6.90 -9.80
N LEU A 65 5.65 7.00 -11.01
CA LEU A 65 5.52 8.16 -11.87
C LEU A 65 4.47 7.89 -12.96
N TYR A 66 3.28 8.47 -12.81
CA TYR A 66 2.24 8.41 -13.84
C TYR A 66 2.43 9.56 -14.83
N ASN A 67 2.65 9.23 -16.10
CA ASN A 67 2.87 10.19 -17.18
C ASN A 67 1.87 9.98 -18.31
N PHE A 68 1.45 11.07 -18.95
CA PHE A 68 0.46 11.05 -20.03
C PHE A 68 1.11 11.50 -21.34
N ILE A 69 0.85 10.78 -22.42
CA ILE A 69 1.50 11.00 -23.72
C ILE A 69 0.42 11.22 -24.78
N SER A 70 0.59 12.27 -25.58
CA SER A 70 -0.23 12.53 -26.78
C SER A 70 0.59 12.35 -28.05
N LEU A 71 -0.01 11.71 -29.05
CA LEU A 71 0.43 11.49 -30.42
C LEU A 71 -0.13 12.56 -31.36
N ASP A 72 -1.32 13.11 -31.06
CA ASP A 72 -1.99 14.14 -31.85
C ASP A 72 -1.76 15.52 -31.23
N CYS A 73 -0.66 16.16 -31.59
CA CYS A 73 -0.36 17.52 -31.14
C CYS A 73 -1.11 18.59 -31.98
N PRO A 74 -1.78 19.56 -31.36
CA PRO A 74 -2.52 20.60 -32.08
C PRO A 74 -1.59 21.70 -32.64
N ASP A 75 -1.39 21.64 -33.96
CA ASP A 75 -1.05 22.70 -34.95
C ASP A 75 0.16 23.62 -34.73
N ASN A 76 0.99 23.42 -33.70
CA ASN A 76 2.27 24.15 -33.57
C ASN A 76 3.43 23.19 -33.37
N VAL A 77 4.17 22.95 -34.46
CA VAL A 77 5.31 22.03 -34.55
C VAL A 77 6.54 22.51 -33.76
N GLU A 78 6.70 23.82 -33.49
CA GLU A 78 7.72 24.33 -32.56
C GLU A 78 7.37 24.07 -31.09
N LYS A 79 6.08 23.92 -30.78
CA LYS A 79 5.59 23.48 -29.46
C LYS A 79 5.42 21.97 -29.35
N CYS A 80 5.49 21.24 -30.46
CA CYS A 80 5.48 19.79 -30.49
C CYS A 80 6.53 19.21 -31.42
N PRO A 81 7.72 18.97 -30.85
CA PRO A 81 8.59 17.90 -31.26
C PRO A 81 8.77 16.95 -30.07
N ILE A 82 8.58 15.65 -30.26
CA ILE A 82 9.49 14.62 -29.68
C ILE A 82 10.05 14.98 -28.29
N ARG A 83 9.29 14.73 -27.20
CA ARG A 83 9.83 14.77 -25.83
C ARG A 83 9.82 13.45 -25.10
N LEU A 84 9.47 12.37 -25.79
CA LEU A 84 9.70 11.01 -25.30
C LEU A 84 11.19 10.67 -25.24
N GLU A 85 12.02 11.21 -26.14
CA GLU A 85 13.47 10.99 -26.12
C GLU A 85 14.14 11.67 -24.91
N TRP A 86 13.73 12.89 -24.56
CA TRP A 86 14.18 13.59 -23.35
C TRP A 86 13.62 12.98 -22.07
N PHE A 87 12.34 12.59 -22.08
CA PHE A 87 11.71 11.89 -20.96
C PHE A 87 12.43 10.55 -20.71
N LYS A 88 12.72 9.78 -21.76
CA LYS A 88 13.55 8.57 -21.70
C LYS A 88 14.97 8.87 -21.20
N ILE A 89 15.70 9.79 -21.82
CA ILE A 89 17.11 10.05 -21.45
C ILE A 89 17.24 10.40 -19.97
N LYS A 90 16.22 10.99 -19.36
CA LYS A 90 16.30 11.50 -17.98
C LYS A 90 15.51 10.69 -16.97
N ILE A 91 14.23 10.40 -17.20
CA ILE A 91 13.46 9.56 -16.27
C ILE A 91 13.96 8.11 -16.33
N TYR A 92 14.14 7.54 -17.53
CA TYR A 92 14.58 6.14 -17.62
C TYR A 92 16.06 5.98 -17.22
N ASN A 93 16.98 6.82 -17.71
CA ASN A 93 18.38 6.65 -17.33
C ASN A 93 18.70 7.11 -15.90
N GLU A 94 18.11 8.20 -15.39
CA GLU A 94 18.46 8.72 -14.05
C GLU A 94 17.69 8.03 -12.92
N LEU A 95 16.46 7.57 -13.16
CA LEU A 95 15.63 6.88 -12.16
C LEU A 95 15.59 5.38 -12.42
N ILE A 96 15.02 4.94 -13.55
CA ILE A 96 14.72 3.51 -13.76
C ILE A 96 15.98 2.63 -13.87
N SER A 97 17.06 3.13 -14.46
CA SER A 97 18.32 2.38 -14.63
C SER A 97 19.33 2.57 -13.49
N ASN A 98 18.97 3.32 -12.45
CA ASN A 98 19.87 3.71 -11.37
C ASN A 98 19.56 2.95 -10.08
N LYS A 99 20.57 2.32 -9.49
CA LYS A 99 20.46 1.47 -8.28
C LYS A 99 19.87 2.19 -7.06
N GLY A 100 19.92 3.53 -7.01
CA GLY A 100 19.31 4.30 -5.91
C GLY A 100 17.78 4.36 -5.96
N PHE A 101 17.16 3.88 -7.03
CA PHE A 101 15.73 4.04 -7.32
C PHE A 101 15.07 2.71 -7.68
N ASP A 102 15.48 1.63 -7.01
CA ASP A 102 15.01 0.29 -7.36
C ASP A 102 13.49 0.12 -7.22
N ASP A 103 12.90 0.81 -6.25
CA ASP A 103 11.45 0.84 -6.01
C ASP A 103 10.69 1.88 -6.84
N VAL A 104 11.32 2.49 -7.85
CA VAL A 104 10.66 3.47 -8.73
C VAL A 104 10.21 2.81 -10.01
N ILE A 105 8.93 3.00 -10.35
CA ILE A 105 8.38 2.58 -11.64
C ILE A 105 7.71 3.76 -12.35
N VAL A 106 7.59 3.65 -13.67
CA VAL A 106 6.94 4.66 -14.52
C VAL A 106 5.79 3.99 -15.26
N VAL A 107 4.60 4.58 -15.16
CA VAL A 107 3.42 4.17 -15.91
C VAL A 107 3.08 5.29 -16.88
N SER A 108 3.23 5.00 -18.17
CA SER A 108 2.98 5.95 -19.26
C SER A 108 1.71 5.59 -20.01
N SER A 109 0.71 6.47 -19.95
CA SER A 109 -0.57 6.28 -20.61
C SER A 109 -0.73 7.17 -21.82
N PHE A 110 -1.07 6.56 -22.96
CA PHE A 110 -1.36 7.29 -24.19
C PHE A 110 -2.80 7.79 -24.15
N ILE A 111 -2.99 9.10 -24.30
CA ILE A 111 -4.33 9.72 -24.18
C ILE A 111 -5.08 9.75 -25.51
N ASP A 112 -4.40 9.54 -26.63
CA ASP A 112 -5.06 9.53 -27.95
C ASP A 112 -5.46 8.12 -28.36
N ASN A 113 -6.62 8.04 -28.99
CA ASN A 113 -7.17 6.80 -29.50
C ASN A 113 -6.75 6.61 -30.96
N VAL A 114 -5.50 6.19 -31.18
CA VAL A 114 -4.94 5.99 -32.52
C VAL A 114 -5.00 4.51 -32.92
N PRO A 115 -5.36 4.18 -34.18
CA PRO A 115 -5.18 2.83 -34.71
C PRO A 115 -3.73 2.34 -34.54
N ASP A 116 -3.57 1.05 -34.27
CA ASP A 116 -2.27 0.40 -34.09
C ASP A 116 -1.38 0.98 -32.97
N ILE A 117 -1.99 1.57 -31.92
CA ILE A 117 -1.26 2.14 -30.77
C ILE A 117 -0.22 1.17 -30.19
N ASN A 118 -0.57 -0.10 -30.03
CA ASN A 118 0.33 -1.15 -29.52
C ASN A 118 1.59 -1.32 -30.38
N LYS A 119 1.44 -1.32 -31.70
CA LYS A 119 2.55 -1.41 -32.65
C LYS A 119 3.45 -0.18 -32.56
N LYS A 120 2.87 1.02 -32.42
CA LYS A 120 3.63 2.27 -32.24
C LYS A 120 4.40 2.27 -30.92
N ILE A 121 3.80 1.81 -29.83
CA ILE A 121 4.48 1.65 -28.54
C ILE A 121 5.64 0.66 -28.66
N GLN A 122 5.43 -0.49 -29.32
CA GLN A 122 6.48 -1.48 -29.51
C GLN A 122 7.65 -0.94 -30.34
N GLN A 123 7.35 -0.23 -31.45
CA GLN A 123 8.38 0.45 -32.24
C GLN A 123 9.14 1.48 -31.42
N PHE A 124 8.44 2.26 -30.60
CA PHE A 124 9.05 3.21 -29.69
C PHE A 124 9.99 2.52 -28.71
N ARG A 125 9.55 1.46 -28.02
CA ARG A 125 10.39 0.70 -27.07
C ARG A 125 11.64 0.12 -27.74
N ASN A 126 11.48 -0.46 -28.93
CA ASN A 126 12.58 -1.07 -29.70
C ASN A 126 13.61 -0.02 -30.15
N HIS A 127 13.16 1.06 -30.79
CA HIS A 127 14.01 2.17 -31.20
C HIS A 127 14.80 2.72 -30.01
N ASN A 128 14.14 2.77 -28.86
CA ASN A 128 14.71 3.34 -27.66
C ASN A 128 15.45 2.35 -26.76
N LYS A 129 15.52 1.05 -27.10
CA LYS A 129 16.16 0.02 -26.26
C LYS A 129 15.59 -0.01 -24.83
N ILE A 130 14.29 0.26 -24.68
CA ILE A 130 13.61 0.20 -23.38
C ILE A 130 13.30 -1.26 -23.10
N GLN A 131 14.09 -1.87 -22.22
CA GLN A 131 13.99 -3.29 -21.86
C GLN A 131 13.43 -3.53 -20.46
N SER A 132 13.39 -2.49 -19.61
CA SER A 132 12.90 -2.61 -18.23
C SER A 132 11.39 -2.87 -18.18
N ASP A 133 11.01 -3.76 -17.28
CA ASP A 133 9.66 -3.99 -16.76
C ASP A 133 9.17 -2.82 -15.87
N LYS A 134 10.10 -2.08 -15.25
CA LYS A 134 9.81 -0.88 -14.45
C LYS A 134 9.22 0.29 -15.25
N TRP A 135 9.19 0.22 -16.59
CA TRP A 135 8.49 1.20 -17.43
C TRP A 135 7.33 0.55 -18.17
N ILE A 136 6.15 0.69 -17.57
CA ILE A 136 4.87 0.21 -18.05
C ILE A 136 4.30 1.24 -19.04
N MET A 137 3.90 0.78 -20.23
CA MET A 137 3.25 1.62 -21.24
C MET A 137 1.87 1.04 -21.55
N THR A 138 0.85 1.87 -21.44
CA THR A 138 -0.54 1.43 -21.45
C THR A 138 -1.25 1.87 -22.71
N SER A 139 -2.10 0.99 -23.25
CA SER A 139 -2.94 1.23 -24.43
C SER A 139 -4.42 1.43 -24.06
N THR A 140 -4.73 1.52 -22.76
CA THR A 140 -6.09 1.76 -22.27
C THR A 140 -6.69 3.04 -22.81
N LYS A 141 -7.99 2.99 -23.13
CA LYS A 141 -8.78 4.18 -23.52
C LYS A 141 -9.23 5.00 -22.32
N TYR A 142 -9.40 4.33 -21.17
CA TYR A 142 -9.83 4.94 -19.92
C TYR A 142 -8.62 5.16 -19.01
N ASN A 143 -8.46 6.40 -18.56
CA ASN A 143 -7.33 6.84 -17.74
C ASN A 143 -7.83 7.14 -16.31
N PRO A 144 -7.78 6.16 -15.38
CA PRO A 144 -8.36 6.28 -14.03
C PRO A 144 -7.72 7.40 -13.19
N PHE A 145 -6.57 7.91 -13.63
CA PHE A 145 -5.85 9.01 -13.02
C PHE A 145 -6.63 10.33 -13.03
N PHE A 146 -7.51 10.52 -14.01
CA PHE A 146 -8.30 11.74 -14.16
C PHE A 146 -9.50 11.81 -13.21
N ASP A 147 -9.90 10.68 -12.61
CA ASP A 147 -11.05 10.61 -11.70
C ASP A 147 -10.68 10.90 -10.23
N ASN A 148 -9.42 11.24 -9.94
CA ASN A 148 -8.98 11.53 -8.58
C ASN A 148 -9.38 12.96 -8.16
N ASP A 149 -9.92 13.09 -6.95
CA ASP A 149 -10.21 14.40 -6.35
C ASP A 149 -9.00 14.91 -5.56
N PHE A 150 -8.55 16.13 -5.87
CA PHE A 150 -7.34 16.70 -5.28
C PHE A 150 -7.73 17.68 -4.17
N GLN A 151 -7.46 17.30 -2.91
CA GLN A 151 -7.89 18.04 -1.71
C GLN A 151 -7.31 19.47 -1.60
N LYS A 152 -6.21 19.77 -2.31
CA LYS A 152 -5.60 21.11 -2.39
C LYS A 152 -5.94 21.85 -3.68
N GLY A 153 -7.05 21.46 -4.30
CA GLY A 153 -7.50 21.96 -5.59
C GLY A 153 -7.26 20.92 -6.68
N ASN A 154 -8.35 20.38 -7.19
CA ASN A 154 -8.41 19.76 -8.48
C ASN A 154 -8.32 20.89 -9.53
N PRO A 155 -7.31 20.95 -10.41
CA PRO A 155 -7.28 21.95 -11.49
C PRO A 155 -8.41 21.76 -12.51
N TRP A 156 -9.13 20.66 -12.43
CA TRP A 156 -10.21 20.22 -13.29
C TRP A 156 -11.58 20.39 -12.60
N ASN A 157 -11.91 21.59 -12.14
CA ASN A 157 -13.29 21.98 -11.80
C ASN A 157 -14.23 21.97 -13.04
N LYS A 158 -14.18 20.92 -13.87
CA LYS A 158 -15.06 20.69 -15.03
C LYS A 158 -15.22 19.19 -15.28
N GLU A 159 -16.47 18.78 -15.51
CA GLU A 159 -16.83 17.41 -15.92
C GLU A 159 -16.21 17.03 -17.26
N ASP A 160 -15.89 15.75 -17.39
CA ASP A 160 -15.37 15.14 -18.60
C ASP A 160 -16.42 15.27 -19.72
N SER A 161 -16.05 15.86 -20.84
CA SER A 161 -16.89 15.89 -22.03
C SER A 161 -16.08 15.35 -23.19
N LEU A 162 -16.75 14.57 -24.04
CA LEU A 162 -16.21 13.84 -25.20
C LEU A 162 -15.31 14.66 -26.16
N TYR A 163 -15.15 15.99 -25.99
CA TYR A 163 -14.36 16.88 -26.85
C TYR A 163 -13.79 18.14 -26.12
N GLY A 164 -12.96 18.03 -25.07
CA GLY A 164 -12.53 19.27 -24.37
C GLY A 164 -11.30 19.30 -23.44
N PHE A 165 -10.22 18.54 -23.68
CA PHE A 165 -8.96 18.66 -22.91
C PHE A 165 -7.98 19.65 -23.55
N ASN A 166 -7.94 20.90 -23.08
CA ASN A 166 -6.99 21.91 -23.58
C ASN A 166 -5.55 21.64 -23.07
N LYS A 167 -4.74 21.04 -23.94
CA LYS A 167 -3.28 21.21 -24.12
C LYS A 167 -2.28 20.97 -22.97
N GLU A 168 -2.69 20.66 -21.73
CA GLU A 168 -1.72 20.55 -20.59
C GLU A 168 -1.62 19.16 -19.93
N ALA A 169 -2.59 18.27 -20.15
CA ALA A 169 -2.60 16.95 -19.51
C ALA A 169 -1.45 16.04 -19.99
N TYR A 170 -1.14 16.03 -21.30
CA TYR A 170 -0.02 15.27 -21.87
C TYR A 170 1.37 15.81 -21.49
N LEU A 171 1.43 16.95 -20.77
CA LEU A 171 2.69 17.50 -20.27
C LEU A 171 2.90 17.19 -18.79
N MET A 172 2.01 16.41 -18.18
CA MET A 172 1.95 16.20 -16.75
C MET A 172 2.62 14.91 -16.32
N THR A 173 3.19 14.92 -15.13
CA THR A 173 3.62 13.72 -14.41
C THR A 173 3.21 13.82 -12.96
N LEU A 174 2.56 12.77 -12.45
CA LEU A 174 2.18 12.62 -11.06
C LEU A 174 3.21 11.74 -10.36
N LEU A 175 3.68 12.16 -9.19
CA LEU A 175 4.52 11.37 -8.30
C LEU A 175 3.66 10.82 -7.17
N VAL A 176 3.64 9.50 -7.05
CA VAL A 176 2.84 8.76 -6.08
C VAL A 176 3.76 7.89 -5.24
N ASP A 177 3.58 7.91 -3.92
CA ASP A 177 4.36 7.06 -3.02
C ASP A 177 3.76 5.67 -2.86
N LYS A 178 4.48 4.79 -2.16
CA LYS A 178 4.06 3.41 -1.86
C LYS A 178 2.76 3.30 -1.06
N ASN A 179 2.31 4.40 -0.46
CA ASN A 179 1.05 4.49 0.28
C ASN A 179 -0.08 5.07 -0.57
N GLN A 180 0.09 5.13 -1.89
CA GLN A 180 -0.87 5.67 -2.86
C GLN A 180 -1.18 7.16 -2.66
N ASN A 181 -0.32 7.89 -1.93
CA ASN A 181 -0.47 9.33 -1.78
C ASN A 181 0.19 10.05 -2.94
N ILE A 182 -0.51 11.04 -3.49
CA ILE A 182 0.00 11.93 -4.51
C ILE A 182 0.92 12.94 -3.84
N ARG A 183 2.23 12.82 -4.08
CA ARG A 183 3.28 13.63 -3.47
C ARG A 183 3.70 14.83 -4.31
N GLY A 184 3.40 14.80 -5.60
CA GLY A 184 3.74 15.90 -6.49
C GLY A 184 3.05 15.82 -7.85
N LYS A 185 2.90 16.99 -8.46
CA LYS A 185 2.44 17.17 -9.84
C LYS A 185 3.44 18.08 -10.54
N TYR A 186 3.93 17.64 -11.69
CA TYR A 186 4.99 18.34 -12.42
C TYR A 186 4.63 18.47 -13.89
N LEU A 187 5.09 19.56 -14.48
CA LEU A 187 5.00 19.77 -15.92
C LEU A 187 6.35 19.39 -16.55
N THR A 188 6.44 18.18 -17.10
CA THR A 188 7.71 17.57 -17.54
C THR A 188 8.19 18.07 -18.91
N TYR A 189 7.62 19.16 -19.41
CA TYR A 189 8.17 19.94 -20.52
C TYR A 189 9.36 20.84 -20.10
N ASN A 190 9.78 20.86 -18.84
CA ASN A 190 10.95 21.61 -18.40
C ASN A 190 11.98 20.70 -17.71
N PHE A 191 13.27 20.88 -18.05
CA PHE A 191 14.38 20.18 -17.41
C PHE A 191 14.44 20.40 -15.89
N GLY A 192 14.10 21.61 -15.43
CA GLY A 192 14.07 21.94 -14.01
C GLY A 192 13.10 21.04 -13.21
N GLU A 193 11.95 20.70 -13.80
CA GLU A 193 10.93 19.88 -13.17
C GLU A 193 11.35 18.40 -13.07
N VAL A 194 12.05 17.85 -14.07
CA VAL A 194 12.57 16.47 -13.99
C VAL A 194 13.63 16.33 -12.89
N ARG A 195 14.52 17.33 -12.76
CA ARG A 195 15.50 17.36 -11.66
C ARG A 195 14.81 17.48 -10.30
N ARG A 196 13.70 18.22 -10.24
CA ARG A 196 12.88 18.36 -9.04
C ARG A 196 12.25 17.03 -8.62
N ILE A 197 11.64 16.29 -9.56
CA ILE A 197 11.09 14.94 -9.32
C ILE A 197 12.14 14.03 -8.67
N THR A 198 13.33 13.95 -9.26
CA THR A 198 14.42 13.09 -8.76
C THR A 198 14.81 13.44 -7.31
N LYS A 199 14.87 14.74 -6.99
CA LYS A 199 15.12 15.20 -5.62
C LYS A 199 13.98 14.83 -4.67
N GLU A 200 12.73 14.99 -5.10
CA GLU A 200 11.56 14.67 -4.27
C GLU A 200 11.44 13.16 -4.02
N ILE A 201 11.71 12.30 -5.01
CA ILE A 201 11.81 10.85 -4.81
C ILE A 201 12.90 10.51 -3.80
N SER A 202 14.08 11.11 -3.91
CA SER A 202 15.17 10.89 -2.95
C SER A 202 14.77 11.29 -1.52
N LEU A 203 13.96 12.35 -1.37
CA LEU A 203 13.42 12.77 -0.08
C LEU A 203 12.35 11.81 0.44
N ILE A 204 11.49 11.25 -0.43
CA ILE A 204 10.49 10.23 -0.06
C ILE A 204 11.20 8.95 0.40
N ILE A 205 12.21 8.47 -0.33
CA ILE A 205 12.99 7.30 0.07
C ILE A 205 13.66 7.53 1.44
N LYS A 206 14.21 8.73 1.67
CA LYS A 206 14.78 9.10 2.97
C LYS A 206 13.71 9.19 4.07
N GLU A 207 12.52 9.70 3.76
CA GLU A 207 11.36 9.72 4.66
C GLU A 207 10.99 8.30 5.10
N GLU A 208 10.87 7.37 4.14
CA GLU A 208 10.58 5.95 4.40
C GLU A 208 11.64 5.33 5.30
N GLN A 209 12.93 5.54 5.01
CA GLN A 209 14.02 5.02 5.83
C GLN A 209 14.03 5.57 7.25
N GLN A 210 13.75 6.87 7.42
CA GLN A 210 13.67 7.49 8.75
C GLN A 210 12.44 7.02 9.53
N ASN A 211 11.30 6.86 8.86
CA ASN A 211 10.10 6.34 9.47
C ASN A 211 10.32 4.89 9.91
N LYS A 212 10.90 4.03 9.04
CA LYS A 212 11.24 2.64 9.37
C LYS A 212 12.21 2.51 10.56
N SER A 213 13.13 3.48 10.71
CA SER A 213 14.03 3.54 11.86
C SER A 213 13.35 4.03 13.15
N LYS A 214 12.17 4.66 13.07
CA LYS A 214 11.42 5.21 14.21
C LYS A 214 10.22 4.36 14.61
N THR A 215 9.67 3.54 13.71
CA THR A 215 8.56 2.65 14.05
C THR A 215 9.06 1.55 14.98
N GLU A 216 8.61 1.60 16.24
CA GLU A 216 8.75 0.48 17.15
C GLU A 216 7.97 -0.72 16.57
N LYS A 217 8.62 -1.88 16.54
CA LYS A 217 7.96 -3.14 16.17
C LYS A 217 6.79 -3.39 17.11
N LEU A 218 5.70 -3.94 16.60
CA LEU A 218 4.57 -4.31 17.46
C LEU A 218 5.04 -5.33 18.50
N PRO A 219 4.54 -5.28 19.75
CA PRO A 219 4.88 -6.28 20.74
C PRO A 219 4.44 -7.67 20.27
N VAL A 220 5.05 -8.71 20.83
CA VAL A 220 4.51 -10.08 20.76
C VAL A 220 3.80 -10.36 22.09
N LEU A 221 2.52 -10.68 22.01
CA LEU A 221 1.66 -10.98 23.13
C LEU A 221 1.74 -12.46 23.53
N GLY A 222 1.37 -12.76 24.77
CA GLY A 222 1.41 -14.11 25.34
C GLY A 222 2.65 -14.39 26.18
N GLN A 223 2.78 -15.64 26.61
CA GLN A 223 3.89 -16.08 27.46
C GLN A 223 5.21 -16.05 26.69
N LYS A 224 6.29 -15.80 27.42
CA LYS A 224 7.66 -15.78 26.90
C LYS A 224 8.49 -16.72 27.76
N GLU A 225 9.12 -17.70 27.12
CA GLU A 225 10.02 -18.63 27.80
C GLU A 225 11.47 -18.34 27.41
N PHE A 226 12.34 -18.21 28.41
CA PHE A 226 13.78 -18.02 28.23
C PHE A 226 14.48 -19.39 28.26
N ILE A 227 15.22 -19.73 27.20
CA ILE A 227 15.99 -20.98 27.12
C ILE A 227 17.48 -20.66 27.06
N PRO A 228 18.27 -20.97 28.11
CA PRO A 228 19.69 -20.58 28.19
C PRO A 228 20.62 -21.17 27.12
N ASN A 229 20.17 -22.18 26.35
CA ASN A 229 21.00 -22.99 25.43
C ASN A 229 20.47 -23.02 23.98
N LEU A 230 19.58 -22.10 23.61
CA LEU A 230 19.13 -21.93 22.23
C LEU A 230 19.82 -20.68 21.66
N ASP A 231 20.17 -20.67 20.37
CA ASP A 231 20.72 -19.46 19.70
C ASP A 231 19.68 -18.31 19.62
N GLU A 232 18.42 -18.57 19.99
CA GLU A 232 17.38 -17.56 20.19
C GLU A 232 17.08 -17.38 21.68
N ASP A 233 17.23 -16.14 22.17
CA ASP A 233 17.09 -15.81 23.60
C ASP A 233 15.66 -15.94 24.16
N THR A 234 14.61 -16.13 23.34
CA THR A 234 13.21 -16.17 23.80
C THR A 234 12.29 -16.92 22.85
N ILE A 235 11.54 -17.90 23.37
CA ILE A 235 10.39 -18.50 22.67
C ILE A 235 9.14 -17.67 22.96
N PHE A 236 8.47 -17.25 21.89
CA PHE A 236 7.21 -16.52 21.96
C PHE A 236 6.02 -17.46 21.83
N HIS A 237 4.92 -17.12 22.50
CA HIS A 237 3.61 -17.72 22.24
C HIS A 237 3.24 -17.64 20.75
N THR A 238 2.85 -18.78 20.20
CA THR A 238 2.33 -18.93 18.84
C THR A 238 0.97 -19.61 18.89
N VAL A 239 0.10 -19.27 17.94
CA VAL A 239 -1.18 -19.97 17.76
C VAL A 239 -0.89 -21.45 17.46
N PRO A 240 -1.49 -22.40 18.21
CA PRO A 240 -1.29 -23.83 17.97
C PRO A 240 -1.93 -24.27 16.65
N TYR A 241 -1.64 -25.50 16.23
CA TYR A 241 -2.32 -26.09 15.08
C TYR A 241 -3.84 -26.15 15.30
N TRP A 242 -4.59 -25.85 14.25
CA TRP A 242 -6.04 -25.98 14.20
C TRP A 242 -6.49 -26.31 12.78
N GLU A 243 -7.67 -26.93 12.67
CA GLU A 243 -8.30 -27.32 11.42
C GLU A 243 -9.83 -27.29 11.56
N PHE A 244 -10.53 -26.55 10.69
CA PHE A 244 -11.98 -26.37 10.72
C PHE A 244 -12.57 -26.30 9.31
N GLN A 245 -13.89 -26.29 9.21
CA GLN A 245 -14.58 -26.11 7.93
C GLN A 245 -15.06 -24.68 7.76
N ASN A 246 -14.88 -24.12 6.55
CA ASN A 246 -15.38 -22.79 6.23
C ASN A 246 -16.81 -22.82 5.67
N GLN A 247 -17.36 -21.63 5.38
CA GLN A 247 -18.69 -21.43 4.78
C GLN A 247 -18.91 -22.07 3.39
N SER A 248 -17.86 -22.59 2.75
CA SER A 248 -17.93 -23.34 1.50
C SER A 248 -17.78 -24.85 1.70
N GLY A 249 -17.64 -25.31 2.95
CA GLY A 249 -17.36 -26.69 3.30
C GLY A 249 -15.91 -27.10 3.01
N LEU A 250 -15.01 -26.15 2.80
CA LEU A 250 -13.58 -26.42 2.63
C LEU A 250 -12.90 -26.49 3.99
N THR A 251 -12.02 -27.47 4.15
CA THR A 251 -11.12 -27.55 5.30
C THR A 251 -10.07 -26.45 5.23
N ILE A 252 -10.02 -25.62 6.27
CA ILE A 252 -9.03 -24.56 6.48
C ILE A 252 -8.27 -24.90 7.75
N SER A 253 -6.94 -24.81 7.69
CA SER A 253 -6.06 -25.07 8.82
C SER A 253 -5.10 -23.91 9.06
N SER A 254 -4.46 -23.90 10.22
CA SER A 254 -3.34 -22.99 10.52
C SER A 254 -2.24 -23.01 9.45
N GLU A 255 -1.98 -24.17 8.83
CA GLU A 255 -1.01 -24.31 7.74
C GLU A 255 -1.49 -23.65 6.44
N SER A 256 -2.79 -23.70 6.14
CA SER A 256 -3.35 -23.07 4.92
C SER A 256 -3.25 -21.55 4.91
N VAL A 257 -3.02 -20.97 6.10
CA VAL A 257 -2.85 -19.54 6.31
C VAL A 257 -1.42 -19.18 6.76
N ASP A 258 -0.48 -20.12 6.71
CA ASP A 258 0.91 -19.86 7.09
C ASP A 258 1.55 -18.74 6.23
N ASP A 259 2.52 -18.03 6.81
CA ASP A 259 3.18 -16.85 6.21
C ASP A 259 2.22 -15.70 5.81
N LYS A 260 1.00 -15.67 6.35
CA LYS A 260 0.03 -14.58 6.16
C LYS A 260 -0.24 -13.85 7.48
N ILE A 261 -0.62 -12.58 7.38
CA ILE A 261 -1.15 -11.83 8.52
C ILE A 261 -2.61 -12.24 8.70
N HIS A 262 -3.05 -12.50 9.93
CA HIS A 262 -4.44 -12.85 10.21
C HIS A 262 -5.13 -11.80 11.05
N VAL A 263 -6.35 -11.45 10.65
CA VAL A 263 -7.29 -10.67 11.46
C VAL A 263 -8.35 -11.64 11.96
N VAL A 264 -8.31 -11.91 13.26
CA VAL A 264 -9.07 -13.01 13.88
C VAL A 264 -10.13 -12.47 14.83
N ASP A 265 -11.31 -13.07 14.78
CA ASP A 265 -12.35 -12.86 15.77
C ASP A 265 -13.17 -14.13 16.08
N PHE A 266 -13.82 -14.13 17.23
CA PHE A 266 -14.76 -15.17 17.65
C PHE A 266 -16.17 -14.57 17.65
N PHE A 267 -17.12 -15.28 17.05
CA PHE A 267 -18.46 -14.78 16.77
C PHE A 267 -19.49 -15.91 16.83
N PHE A 268 -20.77 -15.60 16.67
CA PHE A 268 -21.81 -16.57 16.31
C PHE A 268 -22.94 -15.83 15.60
N THR A 269 -23.63 -16.51 14.69
CA THR A 269 -24.56 -15.81 13.76
C THR A 269 -25.81 -15.26 14.46
N ASN A 270 -26.23 -15.86 15.58
CA ASN A 270 -27.41 -15.45 16.35
C ASN A 270 -27.13 -14.31 17.35
N CYS A 271 -25.91 -13.77 17.41
CA CYS A 271 -25.55 -12.71 18.36
C CYS A 271 -26.33 -11.41 18.07
N PRO A 272 -27.11 -10.89 19.05
CA PRO A 272 -28.01 -9.77 18.79
C PRO A 272 -27.33 -8.40 18.77
N THR A 273 -26.10 -8.26 19.28
CA THR A 273 -25.50 -6.95 19.56
C THR A 273 -24.12 -6.73 18.94
N ILE A 274 -23.07 -7.35 19.49
CA ILE A 274 -21.69 -6.97 19.14
C ILE A 274 -21.20 -7.55 17.80
N CYS A 275 -21.61 -8.76 17.44
CA CYS A 275 -21.14 -9.43 16.23
C CYS A 275 -21.54 -8.68 14.94
N PRO A 276 -22.79 -8.22 14.74
CA PRO A 276 -23.14 -7.43 13.56
C PRO A 276 -22.24 -6.21 13.35
N LYS A 277 -21.92 -5.50 14.43
CA LYS A 277 -21.05 -4.32 14.39
C LYS A 277 -19.59 -4.69 14.08
N LYS A 278 -19.08 -5.78 14.67
CA LYS A 278 -17.74 -6.31 14.36
C LYS A 278 -17.63 -6.73 12.90
N THR A 279 -18.59 -7.50 12.37
CA THR A 279 -18.58 -7.97 10.97
C THR A 279 -18.55 -6.79 10.00
N VAL A 280 -19.37 -5.76 10.23
CA VAL A 280 -19.33 -4.53 9.41
C VAL A 280 -17.96 -3.82 9.50
N ASN A 281 -17.33 -3.80 10.67
CA ASN A 281 -16.03 -3.17 10.85
C ASN A 281 -14.89 -3.98 10.20
N ILE A 282 -14.90 -5.31 10.33
CA ILE A 282 -13.93 -6.18 9.66
C ILE A 282 -14.09 -6.09 8.14
N LYS A 283 -15.33 -6.01 7.61
CA LYS A 283 -15.57 -5.73 6.20
C LYS A 283 -14.92 -4.44 5.73
N LYS A 284 -15.04 -3.34 6.51
CA LYS A 284 -14.34 -2.09 6.19
C LYS A 284 -12.82 -2.24 6.20
N ILE A 285 -12.28 -3.05 7.11
CA ILE A 285 -10.84 -3.38 7.13
C ILE A 285 -10.47 -4.14 5.84
N GLN A 286 -11.21 -5.19 5.48
CA GLN A 286 -11.02 -5.96 4.25
C GLN A 286 -11.05 -5.08 3.01
N GLU A 287 -12.06 -4.22 2.87
CA GLU A 287 -12.18 -3.26 1.77
C GLU A 287 -11.00 -2.28 1.74
N THR A 288 -10.54 -1.81 2.90
CA THR A 288 -9.42 -0.86 2.99
C THR A 288 -8.09 -1.52 2.59
N ILE A 289 -7.87 -2.77 3.02
CA ILE A 289 -6.72 -3.59 2.64
C ILE A 289 -6.73 -3.85 1.14
N GLN A 290 -7.88 -4.21 0.57
CA GLN A 290 -8.05 -4.41 -0.86
C GLN A 290 -7.78 -3.12 -1.65
N LYS A 291 -8.34 -1.98 -1.22
CA LYS A 291 -8.09 -0.65 -1.82
C LYS A 291 -6.62 -0.28 -1.80
N LYS A 292 -5.91 -0.62 -0.71
CA LYS A 292 -4.47 -0.40 -0.56
C LYS A 292 -3.61 -1.50 -1.21
N CYS A 293 -4.20 -2.52 -1.81
CA CYS A 293 -3.51 -3.68 -2.38
C CYS A 293 -2.51 -4.33 -1.40
N ILE A 294 -2.88 -4.42 -0.13
CA ILE A 294 -2.04 -5.09 0.88
C ILE A 294 -2.21 -6.61 0.68
N PRO A 295 -1.14 -7.35 0.30
CA PRO A 295 -1.24 -8.77 0.00
C PRO A 295 -1.20 -9.63 1.28
N ASN A 296 -1.47 -10.92 1.16
CA ASN A 296 -1.23 -11.93 2.21
C ASN A 296 -1.88 -11.59 3.57
N VAL A 297 -3.14 -11.15 3.54
CA VAL A 297 -3.96 -10.95 4.74
C VAL A 297 -5.19 -11.85 4.67
N GLU A 298 -5.40 -12.64 5.71
CA GLU A 298 -6.58 -13.50 5.89
C GLU A 298 -7.45 -13.00 7.04
N PHE A 299 -8.74 -13.16 6.90
CA PHE A 299 -9.73 -12.90 7.93
C PHE A 299 -10.32 -14.23 8.40
N LEU A 300 -10.25 -14.49 9.72
CA LEU A 300 -10.70 -15.75 10.31
C LEU A 300 -11.72 -15.45 11.40
N SER A 301 -12.97 -15.85 11.18
CA SER A 301 -14.06 -15.70 12.14
C SER A 301 -14.48 -17.07 12.62
N PHE A 302 -14.21 -17.40 13.88
CA PHE A 302 -14.52 -18.72 14.47
C PHE A 302 -15.88 -18.69 15.18
N SER A 303 -16.82 -19.57 14.78
CA SER A 303 -18.13 -19.66 15.44
C SER A 303 -18.02 -20.35 16.79
N VAL A 304 -18.47 -19.67 17.86
CA VAL A 304 -18.53 -20.24 19.21
C VAL A 304 -19.81 -21.05 19.47
N ASP A 305 -20.72 -21.10 18.49
CA ASP A 305 -21.98 -21.85 18.50
C ASP A 305 -22.06 -22.76 17.25
N PRO A 306 -21.11 -23.70 17.09
CA PRO A 306 -21.04 -24.53 15.88
C PRO A 306 -22.24 -25.48 15.72
N GLU A 307 -22.97 -25.79 16.80
CA GLU A 307 -24.20 -26.59 16.75
C GLU A 307 -25.33 -25.86 15.99
N SER A 308 -25.42 -24.55 16.14
CA SER A 308 -26.39 -23.71 15.42
C SER A 308 -25.84 -23.16 14.11
N ASP A 309 -24.52 -22.99 14.01
CA ASP A 309 -23.83 -22.35 12.89
C ASP A 309 -23.29 -23.38 11.90
N SER A 310 -24.21 -24.00 11.16
CA SER A 310 -23.88 -24.90 10.05
C SER A 310 -23.18 -24.16 8.90
N ILE A 311 -22.49 -24.91 8.03
CA ILE A 311 -21.84 -24.38 6.82
C ILE A 311 -22.82 -23.52 6.00
N GLU A 312 -24.07 -23.99 5.82
CA GLU A 312 -25.09 -23.25 5.09
C GLU A 312 -25.44 -21.93 5.77
N LYS A 313 -25.56 -21.91 7.10
CA LYS A 313 -25.86 -20.70 7.87
C LYS A 313 -24.71 -19.71 7.82
N LEU A 314 -23.47 -20.18 7.92
CA LEU A 314 -22.28 -19.35 7.72
C LEU A 314 -22.21 -18.78 6.31
N ARG A 315 -22.61 -19.55 5.29
CA ARG A 315 -22.69 -19.08 3.91
C ARG A 315 -23.73 -17.98 3.75
N TYR A 316 -24.92 -18.14 4.34
CA TYR A 316 -25.94 -17.09 4.33
C TYR A 316 -25.47 -15.84 5.08
N TYR A 317 -24.83 -16.01 6.24
CA TYR A 317 -24.24 -14.90 6.98
C TYR A 317 -23.21 -14.13 6.13
N ALA A 318 -22.30 -14.83 5.46
CA ALA A 318 -21.34 -14.20 4.56
C ALA A 318 -22.00 -13.47 3.37
N MET A 319 -23.10 -14.02 2.84
CA MET A 319 -23.86 -13.37 1.76
C MET A 319 -24.59 -12.11 2.24
N ASP A 320 -25.22 -12.15 3.42
CA ASP A 320 -25.99 -11.03 3.98
C ASP A 320 -25.11 -9.81 4.27
N TYR A 321 -23.87 -10.04 4.70
CA TYR A 321 -22.89 -8.97 4.89
C TYR A 321 -22.11 -8.62 3.62
N GLU A 322 -22.33 -9.32 2.51
CA GLU A 322 -21.61 -9.16 1.23
C GLU A 322 -20.09 -9.13 1.42
N VAL A 323 -19.57 -10.06 2.22
CA VAL A 323 -18.13 -10.17 2.51
C VAL A 323 -17.42 -10.90 1.39
N ASN A 324 -16.19 -10.48 1.09
CA ASN A 324 -15.38 -11.15 0.08
C ASN A 324 -14.82 -12.45 0.67
N THR A 325 -15.36 -13.58 0.26
CA THR A 325 -15.00 -14.91 0.78
C THR A 325 -13.67 -15.45 0.23
N LEU A 326 -12.97 -14.71 -0.63
CA LEU A 326 -11.67 -15.15 -1.18
C LEU A 326 -10.55 -15.14 -0.12
N ASN A 327 -10.62 -14.26 0.87
CA ASN A 327 -9.66 -14.16 1.97
C ASN A 327 -10.35 -13.98 3.33
N TRP A 328 -11.63 -14.36 3.43
CA TRP A 328 -12.37 -14.37 4.69
C TRP A 328 -13.08 -15.70 4.88
N ASN A 329 -12.65 -16.42 5.91
CA ASN A 329 -13.19 -17.71 6.30
C ASN A 329 -14.03 -17.55 7.57
N PHE A 330 -15.30 -17.95 7.49
CA PHE A 330 -16.15 -18.18 8.65
C PHE A 330 -16.05 -19.66 8.98
N LEU A 331 -15.52 -19.98 10.15
CA LEU A 331 -15.08 -21.32 10.53
C LEU A 331 -16.03 -21.93 11.56
N THR A 332 -16.37 -23.20 11.37
CA THR A 332 -17.16 -24.04 12.29
C THR A 332 -16.54 -25.43 12.40
N GLY A 333 -16.88 -26.17 13.46
CA GLY A 333 -16.35 -27.51 13.72
C GLY A 333 -16.61 -27.97 15.15
N ASP A 334 -15.69 -28.75 15.72
CA ASP A 334 -15.83 -29.24 17.09
C ASP A 334 -15.79 -28.07 18.10
N LYS A 335 -16.77 -28.04 19.00
CA LYS A 335 -16.97 -26.95 19.96
C LYS A 335 -15.83 -26.87 20.98
N ASP A 336 -15.36 -28.00 21.48
CA ASP A 336 -14.32 -28.05 22.50
C ASP A 336 -12.99 -27.58 21.90
N ASP A 337 -12.70 -27.97 20.66
CA ASP A 337 -11.52 -27.52 19.92
C ASP A 337 -11.53 -25.99 19.68
N ILE A 338 -12.69 -25.41 19.33
CA ILE A 338 -12.84 -23.95 19.15
C ILE A 338 -12.61 -23.22 20.47
N TYR A 339 -13.15 -23.74 21.57
CA TYR A 339 -13.03 -23.10 22.88
C TYR A 339 -11.59 -23.17 23.41
N GLU A 340 -10.96 -24.33 23.26
CA GLU A 340 -9.54 -24.50 23.58
C GLU A 340 -8.67 -23.57 22.75
N LEU A 341 -8.92 -23.45 21.44
CA LEU A 341 -8.20 -22.55 20.55
C LEU A 341 -8.39 -21.08 20.94
N GLY A 342 -9.61 -20.67 21.28
CA GLY A 342 -9.89 -19.31 21.75
C GLY A 342 -9.09 -18.97 23.01
N VAL A 343 -9.15 -19.83 24.02
CA VAL A 343 -8.53 -19.59 25.33
C VAL A 343 -7.01 -19.74 25.29
N LYS A 344 -6.50 -20.84 24.73
CA LYS A 344 -5.06 -21.16 24.75
C LYS A 344 -4.32 -20.57 23.56
N GLY A 345 -4.92 -20.57 22.37
CA GLY A 345 -4.30 -20.08 21.15
C GLY A 345 -4.38 -18.57 21.01
N TYR A 346 -5.59 -18.01 21.06
CA TYR A 346 -5.81 -16.58 20.85
C TYR A 346 -5.89 -15.75 22.14
N LEU A 347 -5.76 -16.39 23.31
CA LEU A 347 -5.78 -15.74 24.62
C LEU A 347 -7.07 -14.90 24.84
N LEU A 348 -8.18 -15.40 24.33
CA LEU A 348 -9.50 -14.81 24.45
C LEU A 348 -10.43 -15.70 25.27
N PRO A 349 -11.30 -15.11 26.10
CA PRO A 349 -12.28 -15.91 26.80
C PRO A 349 -13.33 -16.40 25.79
N CYS A 350 -13.54 -17.71 25.76
CA CYS A 350 -14.44 -18.40 24.82
C CYS A 350 -15.11 -19.56 25.55
N GLN A 351 -16.35 -19.34 26.01
CA GLN A 351 -17.13 -20.35 26.73
C GLN A 351 -18.62 -20.01 26.72
N GLU A 352 -19.48 -20.97 27.03
CA GLU A 352 -20.89 -20.69 27.31
C GLU A 352 -21.06 -19.92 28.62
N ASP A 353 -21.99 -18.96 28.61
CA ASP A 353 -22.44 -18.26 29.80
C ASP A 353 -23.91 -17.87 29.61
N PRO A 354 -24.86 -18.53 30.30
CA PRO A 354 -26.28 -18.19 30.24
C PRO A 354 -26.61 -16.76 30.67
N SER A 355 -25.70 -16.11 31.41
CA SER A 355 -25.82 -14.71 31.84
C SER A 355 -25.33 -13.73 30.77
N ALA A 356 -24.58 -14.21 29.78
CA ALA A 356 -24.10 -13.41 28.67
C ALA A 356 -25.21 -13.23 27.62
N GLU A 357 -25.18 -12.09 26.93
CA GLU A 357 -26.14 -11.81 25.87
C GLU A 357 -25.95 -12.79 24.70
N GLY A 358 -26.99 -13.59 24.41
CA GLY A 358 -26.93 -14.66 23.42
C GLY A 358 -26.37 -15.99 23.93
N GLY A 359 -26.04 -16.12 25.23
CA GLY A 359 -25.69 -17.39 25.87
C GLY A 359 -24.21 -17.77 25.83
N PHE A 360 -23.35 -16.93 25.24
CA PHE A 360 -21.92 -17.20 25.10
C PHE A 360 -21.08 -16.03 25.60
N LEU A 361 -20.09 -16.32 26.42
CA LEU A 361 -19.01 -15.42 26.74
C LEU A 361 -18.03 -15.42 25.57
N HIS A 362 -18.18 -14.40 24.73
CA HIS A 362 -17.39 -14.20 23.52
C HIS A 362 -16.83 -12.78 23.52
N SER A 363 -15.64 -12.63 22.95
CA SER A 363 -14.91 -11.37 23.02
C SER A 363 -15.34 -10.38 21.94
N GLU A 364 -15.55 -9.12 22.33
CA GLU A 364 -15.63 -7.98 21.41
C GLU A 364 -14.31 -7.72 20.66
N LYS A 365 -13.24 -8.44 21.03
CA LYS A 365 -11.90 -8.19 20.53
C LYS A 365 -11.67 -8.75 19.12
N ILE A 366 -10.84 -8.03 18.38
CA ILE A 366 -10.18 -8.49 17.15
C ILE A 366 -8.71 -8.70 17.48
N ILE A 367 -8.13 -9.80 17.02
CA ILE A 367 -6.74 -10.17 17.24
C ILE A 367 -5.98 -10.03 15.93
N LEU A 368 -4.83 -9.37 15.99
CA LEU A 368 -3.90 -9.29 14.87
C LEU A 368 -2.76 -10.28 15.10
N VAL A 369 -2.56 -11.16 14.13
CA VAL A 369 -1.55 -12.22 14.13
C VAL A 369 -0.58 -11.99 12.98
N ASP A 370 0.72 -12.12 13.22
CA ASP A 370 1.74 -11.98 12.18
C ASP A 370 1.98 -13.26 11.37
N LYS A 371 2.85 -13.15 10.35
CA LYS A 371 3.25 -14.24 9.45
C LYS A 371 3.90 -15.45 10.15
N LYS A 372 4.27 -15.32 11.43
CA LYS A 372 4.83 -16.40 12.25
C LYS A 372 3.81 -16.97 13.24
N SER A 373 2.53 -16.71 13.02
CA SER A 373 1.43 -17.12 13.90
C SER A 373 1.56 -16.57 15.34
N ARG A 374 2.13 -15.38 15.51
CA ARG A 374 2.27 -14.73 16.83
C ARG A 374 1.27 -13.60 16.98
N LEU A 375 0.65 -13.50 18.15
CA LEU A 375 -0.28 -12.42 18.47
C LEU A 375 0.49 -11.10 18.63
N ARG A 376 0.08 -10.06 17.90
CA ARG A 376 0.76 -8.75 17.90
C ARG A 376 -0.03 -7.65 18.57
N ALA A 377 -1.36 -7.73 18.52
CA ALA A 377 -2.24 -6.76 19.14
C ALA A 377 -3.67 -7.30 19.34
N GLN A 378 -4.38 -6.68 20.29
CA GLN A 378 -5.82 -6.85 20.47
C GLN A 378 -6.50 -5.49 20.39
N TYR A 379 -7.64 -5.44 19.71
CA TYR A 379 -8.41 -4.22 19.45
C TYR A 379 -9.85 -4.39 19.88
N ASP A 380 -10.54 -3.31 20.19
CA ASP A 380 -12.00 -3.34 20.32
C ASP A 380 -12.62 -3.34 18.91
N GLY A 381 -13.19 -4.48 18.52
CA GLY A 381 -13.79 -4.65 17.19
C GLY A 381 -15.06 -3.83 16.97
N THR A 382 -15.57 -3.17 18.01
CA THR A 382 -16.72 -2.26 17.93
C THR A 382 -16.30 -0.78 17.86
N ASN A 383 -15.03 -0.45 18.10
CA ASN A 383 -14.54 0.92 18.10
C ASN A 383 -14.00 1.33 16.72
N TYR A 384 -14.57 2.39 16.13
CA TYR A 384 -14.18 2.86 14.79
C TYR A 384 -12.73 3.36 14.71
N GLU A 385 -12.18 3.96 15.78
CA GLU A 385 -10.79 4.44 15.75
C GLU A 385 -9.78 3.29 15.69
N ASP A 386 -10.15 2.12 16.21
CA ASP A 386 -9.31 0.93 16.15
C ASP A 386 -9.19 0.36 14.73
N LEU A 387 -10.14 0.62 13.83
CA LEU A 387 -10.04 0.16 12.43
C LEU A 387 -8.82 0.76 11.72
N LYS A 388 -8.58 2.06 11.92
CA LYS A 388 -7.42 2.75 11.35
C LYS A 388 -6.12 2.19 11.91
N ARG A 389 -6.13 1.88 13.22
CA ARG A 389 -4.98 1.30 13.92
C ARG A 389 -4.67 -0.10 13.40
N ILE A 390 -5.69 -0.97 13.25
CA ILE A 390 -5.54 -2.31 12.66
C ILE A 390 -4.93 -2.22 11.26
N VAL A 391 -5.46 -1.38 10.38
CA VAL A 391 -4.92 -1.24 9.01
C VAL A 391 -3.47 -0.75 9.04
N SER A 392 -3.14 0.22 9.89
CA SER A 392 -1.77 0.70 10.06
C SER A 392 -0.83 -0.40 10.56
N ASP A 393 -1.27 -1.18 11.54
CA ASP A 393 -0.49 -2.24 12.16
C ASP A 393 -0.29 -3.42 11.19
N ILE A 394 -1.29 -3.74 10.36
CA ILE A 394 -1.14 -4.69 9.25
C ILE A 394 -0.06 -4.21 8.27
N GLN A 395 -0.04 -2.92 7.90
CA GLN A 395 1.00 -2.38 7.03
C GLN A 395 2.39 -2.49 7.68
N LEU A 396 2.51 -2.24 8.99
CA LEU A 396 3.78 -2.41 9.71
C LEU A 396 4.26 -3.86 9.67
N LEU A 397 3.36 -4.82 9.89
CA LEU A 397 3.68 -6.25 9.84
C LEU A 397 4.05 -6.74 8.43
N GLN A 398 3.67 -6.03 7.36
CA GLN A 398 4.15 -6.34 6.02
C GLN A 398 5.61 -5.96 5.80
N GLU A 399 6.11 -4.96 6.53
CA GLU A 399 7.48 -4.45 6.41
C GLU A 399 8.50 -5.16 7.31
N GLU A 400 8.01 -5.96 8.26
CA GLU A 400 8.77 -6.91 9.09
C GLU A 400 9.08 -8.21 8.34
#